data_AF-A0A1F9P481-F1
#
_entry.id   AF-A0A1F9P481-F1
#
_cell.length_a   1.000
_cell.length_b   1.000
_cell.length_c   1.000
_cell.angle_alpha   90.00
_cell.angle_beta   90.00
_cell.angle_gamma   90.00
#
_symmetry.space_group_name_H-M   'P 1'
#
loop_
_entity.id
_entity.type
_entity.pdbx_description
1 polymer ?
#
loop_
_entity_poly.entity_id
_entity_poly.type
_entity_poly.pdbx_seq_one_letter_code
_entity_poly.pdbx_strand_id
1 'polypeptide(L)'
;MEAPDEAGHSGNLEHKIQAIEDFDAQVVGPVLEGMKKFGEYRVLCMPDHPTPLSLMTHTSDPVPFVLYKGETEANPRIAGYDEDSARGMNLVIEDGFRMMELMLKK
;
A
#
# COMPACT_ATOMS: atom_id res chain seq x y z
N MET A 1 5.19 8.70 5.79
CA MET A 1 5.68 9.51 4.66
C MET A 1 4.46 10.23 4.19
N GLU A 2 4.38 11.54 4.45
CA GLU A 2 3.08 12.23 4.52
C GLU A 2 2.67 12.89 3.20
N ALA A 3 3.56 12.89 2.19
CA ALA A 3 3.32 13.63 0.95
C ALA A 3 2.01 13.24 0.22
N PRO A 4 1.63 11.95 0.10
CA PRO A 4 0.33 11.58 -0.47
C PRO A 4 -0.88 12.05 0.34
N ASP A 5 -0.72 12.17 1.66
CA ASP A 5 -1.77 12.61 2.58
C ASP A 5 -1.99 14.12 2.51
N GLU A 6 -0.91 14.90 2.58
CA GLU A 6 -0.93 16.36 2.41
C GLU A 6 -1.46 16.78 1.03
N ALA A 7 -1.15 16.02 -0.02
CA ALA A 7 -1.76 16.22 -1.34
C ALA A 7 -3.28 15.92 -1.34
N GLY A 8 -3.71 14.93 -0.55
CA GLY A 8 -5.12 14.66 -0.26
C GLY A 8 -5.82 15.83 0.43
N HIS A 9 -5.22 16.35 1.51
CA HIS A 9 -5.73 17.50 2.26
C HIS A 9 -5.82 18.78 1.45
N SER A 10 -4.90 18.99 0.50
CA SER A 10 -4.93 20.14 -0.40
C SER A 10 -5.84 19.97 -1.62
N GLY A 11 -6.46 18.80 -1.81
CA GLY A 11 -7.29 18.50 -2.98
C GLY A 11 -6.51 18.49 -4.30
N ASN A 12 -5.18 18.35 -4.25
CA ASN A 12 -4.31 18.44 -5.43
C ASN A 12 -4.06 17.05 -6.03
N LEU A 13 -4.78 16.74 -7.12
CA LEU A 13 -4.68 15.46 -7.81
C LEU A 13 -3.27 15.20 -8.37
N GLU A 14 -2.68 16.19 -9.05
CA GLU A 14 -1.37 16.03 -9.70
C GLU A 14 -0.28 15.74 -8.68
N HIS A 15 -0.27 16.47 -7.55
CA HIS A 15 0.68 16.22 -6.47
C HIS A 15 0.43 14.86 -5.81
N LYS A 16 -0.82 14.42 -5.67
CA LYS A 16 -1.13 13.13 -5.07
C LYS A 16 -0.62 11.97 -5.92
N ILE A 17 -0.81 12.06 -7.24
CA ILE A 17 -0.27 11.09 -8.20
C ILE A 17 1.27 11.09 -8.13
N GLN A 18 1.89 12.25 -8.25
CA GLN A 18 3.35 12.37 -8.21
C GLN A 18 3.93 11.83 -6.90
N ALA A 19 3.32 12.12 -5.75
CA ALA A 19 3.78 11.62 -4.46
C ALA A 19 3.72 10.09 -4.34
N ILE A 20 2.72 9.45 -4.95
CA ILE A 20 2.61 7.98 -5.00
C ILE A 20 3.66 7.40 -5.95
N GLU A 21 3.86 7.98 -7.13
CA GLU A 21 4.88 7.53 -8.10
C GLU A 21 6.30 7.70 -7.54
N ASP A 22 6.57 8.81 -6.86
CA ASP A 22 7.85 9.04 -6.18
C ASP A 22 8.06 8.06 -5.03
N PHE A 23 7.01 7.74 -4.26
CA PHE A 23 7.10 6.72 -3.22
C PHE A 23 7.46 5.35 -3.81
N ASP A 24 6.79 4.96 -4.90
CA ASP A 24 7.06 3.69 -5.56
C ASP A 24 8.51 3.63 -6.08
N ALA A 25 8.94 4.66 -6.81
CA ALA A 25 10.25 4.71 -7.45
C ALA A 25 11.41 4.88 -6.46
N GLN A 26 11.23 5.68 -5.40
CA GLN A 26 12.31 6.07 -4.49
C GLN A 26 12.33 5.28 -3.19
N VAL A 27 11.23 4.62 -2.81
CA VAL A 27 11.13 3.84 -1.57
C VAL A 27 10.79 2.39 -1.85
N VAL A 28 9.65 2.10 -2.47
CA VAL A 28 9.17 0.71 -2.65
C VAL A 28 10.15 -0.10 -3.49
N GLY A 29 10.49 0.38 -4.69
CA GLY A 29 11.43 -0.27 -5.59
C GLY A 29 12.81 -0.50 -4.94
N PRO A 30 13.48 0.53 -4.40
CA PRO A 30 14.77 0.37 -3.74
C PRO A 30 14.75 -0.56 -2.53
N VAL A 31 13.68 -0.54 -1.72
CA VAL A 31 13.50 -1.49 -0.62
C VAL A 31 13.40 -2.90 -1.17
N LEU A 32 12.52 -3.17 -2.15
CA LEU A 32 12.35 -4.50 -2.72
C LEU A 32 13.64 -5.03 -3.35
N GLU A 33 14.37 -4.22 -4.12
CA GLU A 33 15.68 -4.60 -4.66
C GLU A 33 16.69 -4.89 -3.55
N GLY A 34 16.72 -4.05 -2.51
CA GLY A 34 17.58 -4.23 -1.35
C GLY A 34 17.24 -5.49 -0.55
N MET A 35 15.98 -5.93 -0.55
CA MET A 35 15.54 -7.11 0.19
C MET A 35 15.99 -8.43 -0.45
N LYS A 36 16.20 -8.46 -1.78
CA LYS A 36 16.63 -9.67 -2.52
C LYS A 36 17.96 -10.27 -2.06
N LYS A 37 18.80 -9.50 -1.36
CA LYS A 37 20.08 -9.98 -0.80
C LYS A 37 19.91 -10.81 0.48
N PHE A 38 18.75 -10.73 1.12
CA PHE A 38 18.41 -11.54 2.28
C PHE A 38 17.76 -12.84 1.80
N GLY A 39 17.75 -13.88 2.66
CA GLY A 39 17.09 -15.15 2.37
C GLY A 39 15.56 -14.99 2.38
N GLU A 40 14.90 -15.61 3.34
CA GLU A 40 13.46 -15.40 3.52
C GLU A 40 13.19 -13.99 4.06
N TYR A 41 12.33 -13.24 3.38
CA TYR A 41 11.88 -11.93 3.84
C TYR A 41 10.38 -11.75 3.59
N ARG A 42 9.81 -10.77 4.29
CA ARG A 42 8.43 -10.34 4.08
C ARG A 42 8.35 -8.82 4.09
N VAL A 43 7.50 -8.29 3.23
CA VAL A 43 7.20 -6.86 3.14
C VAL A 43 5.70 -6.69 3.30
N LEU A 44 5.30 -5.92 4.31
CA LEU A 44 3.94 -5.45 4.47
C LEU A 44 3.91 -3.98 4.02
N CYS A 45 3.06 -3.65 3.05
CA CYS A 45 2.84 -2.27 2.61
C CYS A 45 1.35 -1.96 2.65
N MET A 46 1.00 -0.85 3.32
CA MET A 46 -0.35 -0.30 3.43
C MET A 46 -0.25 1.16 3.89
N PRO A 47 -1.16 2.04 3.47
CA PRO A 47 -1.37 3.30 4.17
C PRO A 47 -2.07 3.04 5.51
N ASP A 48 -2.05 4.03 6.40
CA ASP A 48 -2.71 3.99 7.70
C ASP A 48 -4.17 4.45 7.62
N HIS A 49 -4.47 5.44 6.76
CA HIS A 49 -5.84 5.87 6.49
C HIS A 49 -6.03 6.45 5.07
N PRO A 50 -7.28 6.51 4.56
CA PRO A 50 -7.60 7.22 3.34
C PRO A 50 -7.90 8.71 3.57
N THR A 51 -7.37 9.54 2.67
CA THR A 51 -7.63 10.99 2.61
C THR A 51 -8.11 11.36 1.20
N PRO A 52 -9.39 11.16 0.86
CA PRO A 52 -9.93 11.36 -0.48
C PRO A 52 -9.86 12.83 -0.91
N LEU A 53 -9.45 13.09 -2.15
CA LEU A 53 -9.29 14.46 -2.70
C LEU A 53 -10.60 15.26 -2.66
N SER A 54 -11.75 14.62 -2.83
CA SER A 54 -13.06 15.27 -2.80
C SER A 54 -13.49 15.71 -1.40
N LEU A 55 -12.93 15.09 -0.36
CA LEU A 55 -13.27 15.35 1.03
C LEU A 55 -12.18 16.15 1.75
N MET A 56 -10.93 16.09 1.27
CA MET A 56 -9.77 16.82 1.81
C MET A 56 -9.54 16.55 3.31
N THR A 57 -10.01 15.42 3.80
CA THR A 57 -9.91 15.01 5.20
C THR A 57 -9.91 13.49 5.30
N HIS A 58 -9.52 12.98 6.45
CA HIS A 58 -9.43 11.54 6.69
C HIS A 58 -10.82 10.92 6.69
N THR A 59 -10.89 9.69 6.23
CA THR A 59 -12.10 8.86 6.28
C THR A 59 -11.80 7.55 6.99
N SER A 60 -12.85 6.80 7.34
CA SER A 60 -12.74 5.47 7.95
C SER A 60 -12.89 4.35 6.92
N ASP A 61 -12.81 4.67 5.63
CA ASP A 61 -12.89 3.66 4.58
C ASP A 61 -11.68 2.70 4.67
N PRO A 62 -11.84 1.43 4.26
CA PRO A 62 -10.74 0.49 4.28
C PRO A 62 -9.64 0.89 3.28
N VAL A 63 -8.40 0.57 3.64
CA VAL A 63 -7.21 0.81 2.81
C VAL A 63 -6.73 -0.49 2.14
N PRO A 64 -6.13 -0.43 0.94
CA PRO A 64 -5.48 -1.59 0.34
C PRO A 64 -4.25 -1.98 1.16
N PHE A 65 -3.87 -3.26 1.12
CA PHE A 65 -2.61 -3.76 1.69
C PHE A 65 -2.02 -4.86 0.82
N VAL A 66 -0.71 -5.07 0.95
CA VAL A 66 0.00 -6.22 0.38
C VAL A 66 0.94 -6.82 1.40
N LEU A 67 0.89 -8.14 1.56
CA LEU A 67 1.88 -8.92 2.30
C LEU A 67 2.65 -9.78 1.28
N TYR A 68 3.85 -9.33 0.94
CA TYR A 68 4.73 -9.94 -0.05
C TYR A 68 5.81 -10.76 0.65
N LYS A 69 6.11 -11.97 0.17
CA LYS A 69 7.10 -12.90 0.73
C LYS A 69 8.24 -13.22 -0.24
N GLY A 70 8.41 -12.41 -1.29
CA GLY A 70 9.42 -12.65 -2.32
C GLY A 70 8.93 -13.50 -3.50
N GLU A 71 7.61 -13.56 -3.71
CA GLU A 71 7.01 -14.31 -4.82
C GLU A 71 7.50 -13.78 -6.18
N THR A 72 7.96 -14.68 -7.06
CA THR A 72 8.41 -14.32 -8.41
C THR A 72 7.29 -14.29 -9.44
N GLU A 73 6.12 -14.82 -9.08
CA GLU A 73 4.94 -14.90 -9.95
C GLU A 73 3.88 -13.92 -9.47
N ALA A 74 3.39 -13.09 -10.39
CA ALA A 74 2.27 -12.21 -10.13
C ALA A 74 0.95 -12.99 -10.14
N ASN A 75 0.01 -12.59 -9.30
CA ASN A 75 -1.36 -13.13 -9.35
C ASN A 75 -2.04 -12.59 -10.61
N PRO A 76 -2.42 -13.43 -11.59
CA PRO A 76 -2.98 -12.98 -12.86
C PRO A 76 -4.36 -12.31 -12.75
N ARG A 77 -5.01 -12.40 -11.57
CA ARG A 77 -6.29 -11.75 -11.30
C ARG A 77 -6.17 -10.30 -10.82
N ILE A 78 -4.95 -9.84 -10.53
CA ILE A 78 -4.70 -8.51 -9.97
C ILE A 78 -3.88 -7.72 -10.99
N ALA A 79 -4.40 -6.57 -11.43
CA ALA A 79 -3.72 -5.71 -12.40
C ALA A 79 -2.69 -4.79 -11.74
N GLY A 80 -2.91 -4.41 -10.47
CA GLY A 80 -2.06 -3.48 -9.75
C GLY A 80 -2.43 -3.36 -8.28
N TYR A 81 -1.82 -2.37 -7.62
CA TYR A 81 -2.07 -2.01 -6.24
C TYR A 81 -2.94 -0.76 -6.19
N ASP A 82 -4.24 -0.96 -5.95
CA ASP A 82 -5.26 0.09 -5.89
C ASP A 82 -6.49 -0.43 -5.12
N GLU A 83 -7.40 0.48 -4.77
CA GLU A 83 -8.61 0.20 -3.99
C GLU A 83 -9.58 -0.77 -4.69
N ASP A 84 -9.68 -0.73 -6.02
CA ASP A 84 -10.61 -1.57 -6.79
C ASP A 84 -10.08 -2.99 -6.94
N SER A 85 -8.79 -3.14 -7.27
CA SER A 85 -8.06 -4.40 -7.29
C SER A 85 -8.12 -5.09 -5.93
N ALA A 86 -7.93 -4.34 -4.82
CA ALA A 86 -8.03 -4.87 -3.47
C ALA A 86 -9.46 -5.35 -3.14
N ARG A 87 -10.50 -4.58 -3.51
CA ARG A 87 -11.90 -4.96 -3.30
C ARG A 87 -12.27 -6.25 -4.05
N GLY A 88 -11.73 -6.43 -5.26
CA GLY A 88 -11.93 -7.64 -6.07
C GLY A 88 -11.40 -8.93 -5.43
N MET A 89 -10.46 -8.84 -4.49
CA MET A 89 -9.90 -10.00 -3.79
C MET A 89 -10.78 -10.52 -2.64
N ASN A 90 -11.77 -9.73 -2.20
CA ASN A 90 -12.68 -10.07 -1.11
C ASN A 90 -11.97 -10.55 0.18
N LEU A 91 -10.80 -9.97 0.46
CA LEU A 91 -10.01 -10.21 1.67
C LEU A 91 -10.00 -8.94 2.51
N VAL A 92 -10.62 -9.00 3.69
CA VAL A 92 -10.73 -7.86 4.60
C VAL A 92 -10.22 -8.28 5.98
N ILE A 93 -9.37 -7.43 6.56
CA ILE A 93 -8.94 -7.51 7.95
C ILE A 93 -9.56 -6.32 8.67
N GLU A 94 -10.56 -6.56 9.52
CA GLU A 94 -11.31 -5.50 10.21
C GLU A 94 -10.41 -4.71 11.18
N ASP A 95 -9.55 -5.43 11.90
CA ASP A 95 -8.67 -4.88 12.92
C ASP A 95 -7.26 -4.65 12.36
N GLY A 96 -6.92 -3.39 12.06
CA GLY A 96 -5.60 -3.05 11.49
C GLY A 96 -4.40 -3.52 12.33
N PHE A 97 -4.52 -3.61 13.65
CA PHE A 97 -3.43 -4.10 14.51
C PHE A 97 -3.08 -5.59 14.26
N ARG A 98 -4.00 -6.38 13.70
CA ARG A 98 -3.75 -7.79 13.36
C ARG A 98 -2.80 -7.96 12.18
N MET A 99 -2.54 -6.90 11.42
CA MET A 99 -1.60 -6.93 10.30
C MET A 99 -0.19 -7.34 10.73
N MET A 100 0.24 -6.94 11.94
CA MET A 100 1.51 -7.37 12.51
C MET A 100 1.54 -8.87 12.83
N GLU A 101 0.44 -9.42 13.33
CA GLU A 101 0.33 -10.87 13.57
C GLU A 101 0.43 -11.64 12.25
N LEU A 102 -0.26 -11.16 11.20
CA LEU A 102 -0.19 -11.75 9.86
C LEU A 102 1.23 -11.70 9.27
N MET A 103 1.94 -10.59 9.48
CA MET A 103 3.32 -10.44 9.01
C MET A 103 4.26 -11.47 9.65
N LEU A 104 4.14 -11.66 10.98
CA LEU A 104 5.03 -12.52 11.77
C LEU A 104 4.69 -14.01 11.69
N LYS A 105 3.44 -14.37 11.38
CA LYS A 105 2.98 -15.75 11.34
C LYS A 105 3.64 -16.52 10.19
N LYS A 106 4.56 -17.45 10.50
CA LYS A 106 5.25 -18.29 9.50
C LYS A 106 4.26 -19.05 8.62
#